data_AF-A0A5C8IU86-F1
#
_entry.id   AF-A0A5C8IU86-F1
#
_cell.length_a   1.000
_cell.length_b   1.000
_cell.length_c   1.000
_cell.angle_alpha   90.00
_cell.angle_beta   90.00
_cell.angle_gamma   90.00
#
_symmetry.space_group_name_H-M   'P 1'
#
loop_
_entity.id
_entity.type
_entity.pdbx_description
1 polymer ?
#
loop_
_entity_poly.entity_id
_entity_poly.type
_entity_poly.pdbx_seq_one_letter_code
_entity_poly.pdbx_strand_id
1 'polypeptide(L)'
;MNERKLSELQKEYRAFFLEKMRLYGIKSPAELTKEKKIEFFTEIKQDWAKYKLSKKQIKEFHKKNTQPIVKEPIEIYIEKSIQETERESPFTVKEWPQKEYPGPPNKEKKQQQSEKKAPRQEQERPPQEFTKQIIKSEPNREQTEDLRIKFNPNNHFAQEGQYQYPVVKMPKQNSRLKLPRKGRSNQKGYKENDFYSQLKQNIIDIELDNNVHLVIPNFNEPYEPDIVLFDKSLNLYIDIEIDEPYDGYYRYPTHYINPEDEVKQDNIRDLFFTESGWIVIRFSEKQVHCQANQCIKYIKNVLSSIYNRDFNNDVKYEKENQWDYNQCIQWQKFYYRERYLGIDRFQKQYSYKEIEIDTEEAESIERVIERTKKFKFDNWNTNIAFDEEAHKYLHPKDETGNAEYISVTTLIGRFFPFDLKRYIERKAEEENRTEEDVFDEFTIMRDEAAEKGTFLHNQIENFLKGTEFDSDSKEFELYLDFYNKEIKERNLIFYDAEKMIFSNKYNVAGTIDCLFKKNNKDEYVMLDWKRSKKLIIDGRPRIFGFGYALSELSSLDNSSFNKYCLQQNIYKHIVETEYSMKISSMKLVVLHENYSNYHIVDVPIMKKETNIILNSIKVKI
;
A
#
# COMPACT_ATOMS: atom_id res chain seq x y z
N MET A 1 -0.13 13.94 4.05
CA MET A 1 -1.13 13.40 4.99
C MET A 1 -2.36 13.19 4.14
N ASN A 2 -2.95 11.99 4.16
CA ASN A 2 -4.11 11.73 3.30
C ASN A 2 -5.33 11.74 4.19
N GLU A 3 -6.34 12.52 3.80
CA GLU A 3 -7.66 12.38 4.39
C GLU A 3 -8.25 11.05 3.95
N ARG A 4 -8.72 10.27 4.92
CA ARG A 4 -9.45 9.04 4.63
C ARG A 4 -10.85 9.41 4.15
N LYS A 5 -11.32 8.77 3.09
CA LYS A 5 -12.72 8.83 2.70
C LYS A 5 -13.60 8.10 3.73
N LEU A 6 -14.50 8.85 4.34
CA LEU A 6 -15.46 8.35 5.32
C LEU A 6 -16.83 8.17 4.68
N SER A 7 -17.52 7.08 5.00
CA SER A 7 -18.95 6.94 4.70
C SER A 7 -19.75 8.01 5.45
N GLU A 8 -20.96 8.33 4.98
CA GLU A 8 -21.81 9.31 5.64
C GLU A 8 -22.06 8.98 7.12
N LEU A 9 -22.26 7.70 7.45
CA LEU A 9 -22.40 7.28 8.84
C LEU A 9 -21.13 7.52 9.67
N GLN A 10 -19.94 7.30 9.09
CA GLN A 10 -18.66 7.58 9.75
C GLN A 10 -18.43 9.09 9.94
N LYS A 11 -18.77 9.92 8.95
CA LYS A 11 -18.72 11.38 9.07
C LYS A 11 -19.64 11.88 10.19
N GLU A 12 -20.86 11.37 10.24
CA GLU A 12 -21.82 11.70 11.31
C GLU A 12 -21.30 11.27 12.68
N TYR A 13 -20.76 10.06 12.81
CA TYR A 13 -20.21 9.58 14.08
C TYR A 13 -19.01 10.41 14.52
N ARG A 14 -18.11 10.76 13.59
CA ARG A 14 -16.97 11.63 13.85
C ARG A 14 -17.41 13.00 14.35
N ALA A 15 -18.37 13.64 13.68
CA ALA A 15 -18.91 14.93 14.12
C ALA A 15 -19.53 14.84 15.52
N PHE A 16 -20.30 13.78 15.78
CA PHE A 16 -20.86 13.50 17.10
C PHE A 16 -19.78 13.33 18.17
N PHE A 17 -18.71 12.58 17.86
CA PHE A 17 -17.60 12.34 18.77
C PHE A 17 -16.83 13.63 19.11
N LEU A 18 -16.54 14.45 18.09
CA LEU A 18 -15.85 15.73 18.27
C LEU A 18 -16.70 16.72 19.09
N GLU A 19 -18.01 16.75 18.87
CA GLU A 19 -18.92 17.56 19.68
C GLU A 19 -18.96 17.07 21.13
N LYS A 20 -18.96 15.75 21.36
CA LYS A 20 -18.84 15.18 22.70
C LYS A 20 -17.53 15.58 23.39
N MET A 21 -16.40 15.58 22.69
CA MET A 21 -15.13 16.09 23.25
C MET A 21 -15.25 17.57 23.65
N ARG A 22 -15.88 18.39 22.81
CA ARG A 22 -16.12 19.82 23.08
C ARG A 22 -16.95 20.01 24.35
N LEU A 23 -18.00 19.21 24.54
CA LEU A 23 -18.83 19.23 25.76
C LEU A 23 -18.06 18.82 27.02
N TYR A 24 -17.08 17.91 26.88
CA TYR A 24 -16.15 17.55 27.94
C TYR A 24 -15.04 18.58 28.17
N GLY A 25 -14.94 19.61 27.32
CA GLY A 25 -13.90 20.64 27.41
C GLY A 25 -12.49 20.13 27.12
N ILE A 26 -12.36 19.03 26.35
CA ILE A 26 -11.07 18.40 26.03
C ILE A 26 -10.77 18.51 24.54
N LYS A 27 -9.47 18.58 24.18
CA LYS A 27 -9.03 18.50 22.77
C LYS A 27 -8.69 17.09 22.34
N SER A 28 -8.56 16.16 23.29
CA SER A 28 -8.30 14.75 23.02
C SER A 28 -8.75 13.90 24.19
N PRO A 29 -9.32 12.69 23.96
CA PRO A 29 -9.61 11.77 25.05
C PRO A 29 -8.38 11.42 25.89
N ALA A 30 -7.16 11.58 25.36
CA ALA A 30 -5.91 11.41 26.08
C ALA A 30 -5.72 12.37 27.27
N GLU A 31 -6.47 13.48 27.34
CA GLU A 31 -6.45 14.44 28.45
C GLU A 31 -7.28 13.97 29.67
N LEU A 32 -8.12 12.95 29.49
CA LEU A 32 -8.94 12.38 30.55
C LEU A 32 -8.17 11.34 31.37
N THR A 33 -8.50 11.24 32.66
CA THR A 33 -8.04 10.13 33.51
C THR A 33 -8.65 8.81 33.02
N LYS A 34 -8.08 7.69 33.46
CA LYS A 34 -8.56 6.34 33.07
C LYS A 34 -10.05 6.16 33.35
N GLU A 35 -10.51 6.60 34.52
CA GLU A 35 -11.90 6.51 34.97
C GLU A 35 -12.82 7.39 34.09
N LYS A 36 -12.41 8.64 33.84
CA LYS A 36 -13.19 9.57 32.99
C LYS A 36 -13.23 9.14 31.53
N LYS A 37 -12.19 8.47 31.02
CA LYS A 37 -12.22 7.88 29.68
C LYS A 37 -13.30 6.80 29.59
N ILE A 38 -13.39 5.91 30.58
CA ILE A 38 -14.41 4.85 30.60
C ILE A 38 -15.81 5.48 30.58
N GLU A 39 -16.05 6.50 31.41
CA GLU A 39 -17.30 7.27 31.43
C GLU A 39 -17.60 7.89 30.05
N PHE A 40 -16.64 8.62 29.47
CA PHE A 40 -16.77 9.27 28.17
C PHE A 40 -17.16 8.29 27.05
N PHE A 41 -16.47 7.16 26.93
CA PHE A 41 -16.77 6.17 25.88
C PHE A 41 -18.09 5.43 26.14
N THR A 42 -18.47 5.23 27.40
CA THR A 42 -19.78 4.69 27.76
C THR A 42 -20.90 5.62 27.33
N GLU A 43 -20.77 6.92 27.60
CA GLU A 43 -21.74 7.94 27.16
C GLU A 43 -21.83 8.02 25.64
N ILE A 44 -20.69 7.97 24.94
CA ILE A 44 -20.67 7.98 23.46
C ILE A 44 -21.51 6.83 22.92
N LYS A 45 -21.33 5.61 23.41
CA LYS A 45 -22.11 4.44 22.93
C LYS A 45 -23.60 4.62 23.16
N GLN A 46 -23.99 5.04 24.37
CA GLN A 46 -25.39 5.23 24.74
C GLN A 46 -26.06 6.34 23.93
N ASP A 47 -25.41 7.49 23.82
CA ASP A 47 -25.98 8.66 23.16
C ASP A 47 -25.94 8.53 21.64
N TRP A 48 -24.94 7.84 21.08
CA TRP A 48 -24.92 7.49 19.67
C TRP A 48 -26.07 6.55 19.30
N ALA A 49 -26.39 5.57 20.15
CA ALA A 49 -27.55 4.69 19.94
C ALA A 49 -28.87 5.49 19.94
N LYS A 50 -29.04 6.43 20.88
CA LYS A 50 -30.21 7.34 20.91
C LYS A 50 -30.26 8.24 19.67
N TYR A 51 -29.12 8.78 19.24
CA TYR A 51 -29.01 9.62 18.05
C TYR A 51 -29.45 8.88 16.78
N LYS A 52 -29.04 7.62 16.60
CA LYS A 52 -29.49 6.79 15.48
C LYS A 52 -31.00 6.56 15.50
N LEU A 53 -31.55 6.26 16.68
CA LEU A 53 -32.99 6.02 16.86
C LEU A 53 -33.82 7.27 16.54
N SER A 54 -33.43 8.45 17.04
CA SER A 54 -34.14 9.70 16.77
C SER A 54 -34.09 10.06 15.28
N LYS A 55 -32.95 9.88 14.60
CA LYS A 55 -32.84 10.07 13.15
C LYS A 55 -33.71 9.11 12.36
N LYS A 56 -33.78 7.84 12.77
CA LYS A 56 -34.65 6.85 12.12
C LYS A 56 -36.12 7.27 12.23
N GLN A 57 -36.54 7.72 13.41
CA GLN A 57 -37.90 8.22 13.66
C GLN A 57 -38.21 9.49 12.82
N ILE A 58 -37.26 10.42 12.71
CA ILE A 58 -37.41 11.63 11.87
C ILE A 58 -37.52 11.26 10.39
N LYS A 59 -36.70 10.33 9.89
CA LYS A 59 -36.78 9.84 8.49
C LYS A 59 -38.12 9.13 8.23
N GLU A 60 -38.61 8.32 9.16
CA GLU A 60 -39.92 7.68 9.06
C GLU A 60 -41.09 8.68 9.12
N PHE A 61 -40.96 9.75 9.92
CA PHE A 61 -41.93 10.84 9.99
C PHE A 61 -41.98 11.64 8.68
N HIS A 62 -40.83 11.99 8.11
CA HIS A 62 -40.76 12.65 6.80
C HIS A 62 -41.31 11.75 5.68
N LYS A 63 -40.99 10.45 5.70
CA LYS A 63 -41.51 9.49 4.71
C LYS A 63 -43.04 9.27 4.82
N LYS A 64 -43.64 9.49 5.99
CA LYS A 64 -45.09 9.48 6.19
C LYS A 64 -45.79 10.78 5.74
N ASN A 65 -45.05 11.89 5.60
CA ASN A 65 -45.60 13.22 5.27
C ASN A 65 -45.38 13.66 3.82
N THR A 66 -44.71 12.86 2.97
CA THR A 66 -44.62 13.09 1.52
C THR A 66 -45.63 12.19 0.76
N GLN A 67 -46.61 12.78 0.07
CA GLN A 67 -47.50 12.03 -0.84
C GLN A 67 -46.79 11.67 -2.16
N PRO A 68 -47.12 10.51 -2.78
CA PRO A 68 -46.52 10.07 -4.04
C PRO A 68 -47.22 10.71 -5.26
N ILE A 69 -46.43 11.21 -6.22
CA ILE A 69 -46.91 11.59 -7.55
C ILE A 69 -46.34 10.58 -8.57
N VAL A 70 -47.27 9.85 -9.19
CA VAL A 70 -47.21 8.95 -10.37
C VAL A 70 -46.69 7.51 -10.18
N LYS A 71 -47.55 6.55 -10.58
CA LYS A 71 -47.37 5.08 -10.75
C LYS A 71 -46.66 4.79 -12.09
N GLU A 72 -45.76 3.82 -12.22
CA GLU A 72 -45.96 2.37 -12.54
C GLU A 72 -44.58 1.74 -12.86
N PRO A 73 -44.41 0.41 -13.06
CA PRO A 73 -45.01 -0.74 -12.38
C PRO A 73 -43.94 -1.62 -11.68
N ILE A 74 -44.42 -2.50 -10.80
CA ILE A 74 -43.63 -3.40 -9.96
C ILE A 74 -43.40 -4.72 -10.71
N GLU A 75 -42.13 -5.09 -10.95
CA GLU A 75 -41.74 -6.48 -11.14
C GLU A 75 -41.56 -7.15 -9.78
N ILE A 76 -42.26 -8.27 -9.61
CA ILE A 76 -42.39 -9.02 -8.37
C ILE A 76 -41.13 -9.87 -8.16
N TYR A 77 -40.36 -9.57 -7.13
CA TYR A 77 -39.45 -10.53 -6.50
C TYR A 77 -40.09 -11.08 -5.23
N ILE A 78 -40.31 -12.40 -5.21
CA ILE A 78 -40.77 -13.16 -4.05
C ILE A 78 -39.57 -13.47 -3.18
N GLU A 79 -39.43 -12.79 -2.05
CA GLU A 79 -38.63 -13.28 -0.92
C GLU A 79 -39.52 -14.16 -0.03
N LYS A 80 -39.18 -15.45 0.03
CA LYS A 80 -39.74 -16.38 1.00
C LYS A 80 -39.10 -16.12 2.36
N SER A 81 -39.96 -15.85 3.33
CA SER A 81 -39.68 -15.83 4.76
C SER A 81 -39.01 -17.14 5.23
N ILE A 82 -37.95 -17.00 6.02
CA ILE A 82 -37.51 -18.07 6.92
C ILE A 82 -37.75 -17.57 8.34
N GLN A 83 -38.62 -18.32 9.02
CA GLN A 83 -38.96 -18.17 10.42
C GLN A 83 -37.74 -18.43 11.30
N GLU A 84 -37.55 -17.54 12.28
CA GLU A 84 -36.69 -17.75 13.44
C GLU A 84 -37.09 -19.07 14.12
N THR A 85 -36.13 -19.97 14.22
CA THR A 85 -36.15 -21.05 15.20
C THR A 85 -34.87 -20.96 16.00
N GLU A 86 -35.03 -20.59 17.27
CA GLU A 86 -34.03 -20.70 18.31
C GLU A 86 -33.43 -22.11 18.29
N ARG A 87 -32.13 -22.20 18.05
CA ARG A 87 -31.33 -23.36 18.43
C ARG A 87 -30.07 -22.85 19.11
N GLU A 88 -30.09 -22.96 20.44
CA GLU A 88 -28.92 -22.90 21.28
C GLU A 88 -27.82 -23.82 20.73
N SER A 89 -26.66 -23.26 20.44
CA SER A 89 -25.43 -23.99 20.15
C SER A 89 -24.54 -23.92 21.39
N PRO A 90 -24.22 -25.04 22.05
CA PRO A 90 -23.33 -25.04 23.20
C PRO A 90 -21.89 -24.84 22.73
N PHE A 91 -21.36 -23.63 22.93
CA PHE A 91 -19.91 -23.39 22.93
C PHE A 91 -19.30 -24.12 24.12
N THR A 92 -18.92 -25.38 23.92
CA THR A 92 -18.04 -26.09 24.85
C THR A 92 -16.61 -25.69 24.55
N VAL A 93 -16.00 -24.98 25.50
CA VAL A 93 -14.57 -24.73 25.57
C VAL A 93 -13.85 -26.08 25.56
N LYS A 94 -13.21 -26.44 24.45
CA LYS A 94 -12.21 -27.51 24.45
C LYS A 94 -10.87 -26.88 24.83
N GLU A 95 -10.50 -27.01 26.09
CA GLU A 95 -9.14 -26.81 26.59
C GLU A 95 -8.17 -27.66 25.75
N TRP A 96 -7.19 -26.99 25.13
CA TRP A 96 -6.03 -27.66 24.58
C TRP A 96 -4.95 -27.73 25.67
N PRO A 97 -4.27 -28.87 25.84
CA PRO A 97 -3.43 -29.12 27.01
C PRO A 97 -2.23 -28.18 27.06
N GLN A 98 -1.99 -27.60 28.24
CA GLN A 98 -0.75 -26.91 28.59
C GLN A 98 0.43 -27.86 28.35
N LYS A 99 1.20 -27.62 27.29
CA LYS A 99 2.56 -28.12 27.17
C LYS A 99 3.50 -27.01 27.62
N GLU A 100 4.12 -27.26 28.77
CA GLU A 100 5.20 -26.45 29.32
C GLU A 100 6.31 -26.31 28.27
N TYR A 101 6.57 -25.06 27.86
CA TYR A 101 7.75 -24.73 27.09
C TYR A 101 8.92 -24.60 28.06
N PRO A 102 10.07 -25.27 27.81
CA PRO A 102 11.23 -25.12 28.68
C PRO A 102 11.75 -23.68 28.62
N GLY A 103 11.90 -23.08 29.80
CA GLY A 103 12.43 -21.74 29.98
C GLY A 103 13.88 -21.58 29.49
N PRO A 104 14.33 -20.33 29.30
CA PRO A 104 15.66 -20.04 28.78
C PRO A 104 16.75 -20.59 29.73
N PRO A 105 17.83 -21.20 29.22
CA PRO A 105 18.83 -21.82 30.07
C PRO A 105 19.58 -20.77 30.90
N ASN A 106 19.59 -21.01 32.21
CA ASN A 106 20.40 -20.34 33.21
C ASN A 106 21.89 -20.41 32.84
N LYS A 107 22.56 -19.25 32.74
CA LYS A 107 24.02 -19.17 32.61
C LYS A 107 24.66 -19.43 33.96
N GLU A 108 24.99 -20.69 34.24
CA GLU A 108 25.99 -21.02 35.25
C GLU A 108 27.39 -20.63 34.76
N LYS A 109 28.12 -19.92 35.62
CA LYS A 109 29.53 -19.58 35.42
C LYS A 109 30.38 -20.85 35.47
N LYS A 110 30.93 -21.26 34.33
CA LYS A 110 32.17 -22.05 34.27
C LYS A 110 33.26 -21.22 33.62
N GLN A 111 34.26 -20.87 34.43
CA GLN A 111 35.54 -20.36 33.96
C GLN A 111 36.26 -21.48 33.21
N GLN A 112 36.50 -21.30 31.92
CA GLN A 112 37.62 -21.92 31.21
C GLN A 112 38.20 -20.90 30.25
N GLN A 113 39.46 -20.54 30.51
CA GLN A 113 40.29 -19.70 29.66
C GLN A 113 40.64 -20.47 28.39
N SER A 114 40.30 -19.91 27.23
CA SER A 114 41.01 -20.21 25.98
C SER A 114 40.87 -19.03 25.03
N GLU A 115 41.97 -18.27 24.93
CA GLU A 115 42.45 -17.41 23.85
C GLU A 115 41.40 -16.71 22.95
N LYS A 116 41.25 -15.40 23.19
CA LYS A 116 40.58 -14.46 22.29
C LYS A 116 41.29 -14.42 20.94
N LYS A 117 40.72 -15.07 19.91
CA LYS A 117 40.88 -14.60 18.52
C LYS A 117 39.81 -13.56 18.24
N ALA A 118 40.26 -12.36 17.84
CA ALA A 118 39.40 -11.26 17.45
C ALA A 118 38.41 -11.71 16.34
N PRO A 119 37.16 -11.19 16.33
CA PRO A 119 36.28 -11.41 15.20
C PRO A 119 36.92 -10.77 13.97
N ARG A 120 37.16 -11.58 12.93
CA ARG A 120 37.48 -11.08 11.60
C ARG A 120 36.37 -10.11 11.21
N GLN A 121 36.70 -8.83 11.05
CA GLN A 121 35.88 -7.90 10.31
C GLN A 121 35.65 -8.53 8.94
N GLU A 122 34.41 -8.91 8.63
CA GLU A 122 34.00 -9.05 7.25
C GLU A 122 34.23 -7.68 6.61
N GLN A 123 35.28 -7.59 5.81
CA GLN A 123 35.46 -6.47 4.91
C GLN A 123 34.24 -6.44 4.01
N GLU A 124 33.36 -5.44 4.20
CA GLU A 124 32.38 -5.03 3.20
C GLU A 124 33.16 -4.85 1.90
N ARG A 125 32.97 -5.77 0.95
CA ARG A 125 33.48 -5.56 -0.40
C ARG A 125 32.80 -4.29 -0.92
N PRO A 126 33.53 -3.33 -1.48
CA PRO A 126 32.90 -2.17 -2.10
C PRO A 126 31.92 -2.66 -3.17
N PRO A 127 30.79 -1.97 -3.40
CA PRO A 127 29.87 -2.35 -4.45
C PRO A 127 30.63 -2.29 -5.77
N GLN A 128 30.92 -3.45 -6.35
CA GLN A 128 31.33 -3.53 -7.73
C GLN A 128 30.17 -2.97 -8.56
N GLU A 129 30.42 -1.88 -9.28
CA GLU A 129 29.52 -1.38 -10.32
C GLU A 129 29.44 -2.43 -11.43
N PHE A 130 28.56 -3.42 -11.27
CA PHE A 130 28.25 -4.35 -12.33
C PHE A 130 27.37 -3.64 -13.34
N THR A 131 27.84 -3.53 -14.59
CA THR A 131 27.04 -3.07 -15.72
C THR A 131 25.82 -3.96 -15.88
N LYS A 132 24.62 -3.39 -15.74
CA LYS A 132 23.37 -4.10 -15.95
C LYS A 132 23.21 -4.47 -17.43
N GLN A 133 22.74 -5.69 -17.69
CA GLN A 133 22.32 -6.12 -19.00
C GLN A 133 20.95 -5.50 -19.31
N ILE A 134 20.90 -4.66 -20.34
CA ILE A 134 19.65 -4.09 -20.84
C ILE A 134 19.00 -5.09 -21.81
N ILE A 135 17.74 -5.44 -21.56
CA ILE A 135 16.89 -6.21 -22.47
C ILE A 135 15.96 -5.23 -23.16
N LYS A 136 16.15 -5.02 -24.46
CA LYS A 136 15.21 -4.23 -25.26
C LYS A 136 13.89 -4.97 -25.40
N SER A 137 12.80 -4.31 -25.04
CA SER A 137 11.46 -4.84 -25.16
C SER A 137 11.00 -4.76 -26.62
N GLU A 138 11.22 -5.82 -27.39
CA GLU A 138 10.84 -5.87 -28.81
C GLU A 138 9.39 -6.35 -28.98
N PRO A 139 8.57 -5.72 -29.85
CA PRO A 139 7.22 -6.17 -30.17
C PRO A 139 7.15 -7.63 -30.59
N ASN A 140 6.06 -8.30 -30.20
CA ASN A 140 5.79 -9.65 -30.69
C ASN A 140 5.37 -9.60 -32.17
N ARG A 141 6.14 -10.26 -33.04
CA ARG A 141 5.90 -10.28 -34.49
C ARG A 141 4.59 -10.97 -34.90
N GLU A 142 4.03 -11.81 -34.03
CA GLU A 142 2.74 -12.48 -34.24
C GLU A 142 1.56 -11.61 -33.79
N GLN A 143 1.80 -10.43 -33.19
CA GLN A 143 0.74 -9.55 -32.71
C GLN A 143 0.00 -8.88 -33.89
N THR A 144 -1.32 -8.99 -33.88
CA THR A 144 -2.22 -8.28 -34.80
C THR A 144 -3.39 -7.68 -34.00
N GLU A 145 -4.13 -6.73 -34.58
CA GLU A 145 -5.31 -6.10 -33.94
C GLU A 145 -6.53 -7.03 -33.91
N ASP A 146 -6.60 -8.00 -34.83
CA ASP A 146 -7.71 -8.94 -34.95
C ASP A 146 -7.60 -10.15 -34.01
N LEU A 147 -6.44 -10.35 -33.38
CA LEU A 147 -6.19 -11.49 -32.50
C LEU A 147 -7.17 -11.51 -31.31
N ARG A 148 -7.78 -12.68 -31.12
CA ARG A 148 -8.76 -12.96 -30.05
C ARG A 148 -8.52 -14.33 -29.45
N ILE A 149 -9.00 -14.53 -28.22
CA ILE A 149 -9.11 -15.86 -27.64
C ILE A 149 -9.99 -16.76 -28.51
N LYS A 150 -9.67 -18.06 -28.62
CA LYS A 150 -10.47 -19.05 -29.36
C LYS A 150 -11.12 -20.10 -28.46
N PHE A 151 -11.06 -19.88 -27.15
CA PHE A 151 -11.72 -20.71 -26.15
C PHE A 151 -12.94 -20.00 -25.56
N ASN A 152 -13.80 -20.75 -24.88
CA ASN A 152 -14.95 -20.19 -24.17
C ASN A 152 -14.63 -20.08 -22.67
N PRO A 153 -14.50 -18.85 -22.13
CA PRO A 153 -14.34 -18.66 -20.69
C PRO A 153 -15.55 -19.21 -19.93
N ASN A 154 -15.34 -19.67 -18.69
CA ASN A 154 -16.39 -20.19 -17.82
C ASN A 154 -16.36 -19.49 -16.44
N ASN A 155 -17.34 -19.78 -15.59
CA ASN A 155 -17.47 -19.19 -14.25
C ASN A 155 -17.30 -20.21 -13.11
N HIS A 156 -16.78 -21.42 -13.39
CA HIS A 156 -16.67 -22.49 -12.40
C HIS A 156 -15.77 -22.13 -11.20
N PHE A 157 -14.84 -21.21 -11.41
CA PHE A 157 -13.85 -20.79 -10.42
C PHE A 157 -14.10 -19.38 -9.87
N ALA A 158 -15.26 -18.78 -10.19
CA ALA A 158 -15.60 -17.45 -9.72
C ALA A 158 -15.71 -17.42 -8.19
N GLN A 159 -15.17 -16.37 -7.58
CA GLN A 159 -15.22 -16.12 -6.14
C GLN A 159 -15.78 -14.73 -5.90
N GLU A 160 -16.66 -14.62 -4.91
CA GLU A 160 -17.17 -13.35 -4.40
C GLU A 160 -16.34 -12.89 -3.21
N GLY A 161 -16.12 -11.58 -3.08
CA GLY A 161 -15.41 -10.99 -1.95
C GLY A 161 -13.88 -11.11 -2.03
N GLN A 162 -13.26 -11.25 -0.86
CA GLN A 162 -11.80 -11.33 -0.71
C GLN A 162 -11.26 -12.65 -1.25
N TYR A 163 -10.00 -12.65 -1.68
CA TYR A 163 -9.39 -13.83 -2.29
C TYR A 163 -9.34 -14.99 -1.28
N GLN A 164 -9.75 -16.15 -1.76
CA GLN A 164 -9.47 -17.44 -1.14
C GLN A 164 -8.63 -18.26 -2.12
N TYR A 165 -7.34 -18.39 -1.83
CA TYR A 165 -6.40 -19.06 -2.70
C TYR A 165 -6.73 -20.57 -2.84
N PRO A 166 -6.63 -21.13 -4.06
CA PRO A 166 -6.23 -20.48 -5.31
C PRO A 166 -7.36 -19.65 -5.94
N VAL A 167 -6.99 -18.56 -6.60
CA VAL A 167 -7.92 -17.65 -7.28
C VAL A 167 -7.79 -17.83 -8.78
N VAL A 168 -8.90 -17.81 -9.51
CA VAL A 168 -8.90 -17.80 -10.98
C VAL A 168 -9.75 -16.63 -11.48
N LYS A 169 -9.19 -15.85 -12.41
CA LYS A 169 -9.91 -14.81 -13.14
C LYS A 169 -9.89 -15.13 -14.62
N MET A 170 -11.08 -15.15 -15.22
CA MET A 170 -11.27 -15.50 -16.62
C MET A 170 -11.48 -14.22 -17.45
N PRO A 171 -10.97 -14.17 -18.69
CA PRO A 171 -11.28 -13.07 -19.60
C PRO A 171 -12.76 -13.14 -20.04
N LYS A 172 -13.27 -12.06 -20.63
CA LYS A 172 -14.59 -12.07 -21.27
C LYS A 172 -14.56 -12.91 -22.55
N GLN A 173 -15.73 -13.42 -22.95
CA GLN A 173 -15.85 -14.14 -24.22
C GLN A 173 -15.44 -13.22 -25.39
N ASN A 174 -14.75 -13.78 -26.38
CA ASN A 174 -14.24 -13.06 -27.55
C ASN A 174 -13.28 -11.90 -27.22
N SER A 175 -12.69 -11.84 -26.02
CA SER A 175 -11.66 -10.85 -25.67
C SER A 175 -10.56 -10.79 -26.72
N ARG A 176 -10.07 -9.57 -26.97
CA ARG A 176 -8.83 -9.34 -27.71
C ARG A 176 -7.68 -10.01 -26.98
N LEU A 177 -6.71 -10.52 -27.73
CA LEU A 177 -5.52 -11.15 -27.17
C LEU A 177 -4.29 -10.26 -27.40
N LYS A 178 -3.72 -9.80 -26.31
CA LYS A 178 -2.38 -9.19 -26.28
C LYS A 178 -1.35 -10.28 -26.03
N LEU A 179 -0.37 -10.39 -26.90
CA LEU A 179 0.71 -11.36 -26.81
C LEU A 179 1.86 -10.82 -25.94
N PRO A 180 2.59 -11.70 -25.24
CA PRO A 180 3.72 -11.29 -24.45
C PRO A 180 4.95 -10.98 -25.32
N ARG A 181 5.83 -10.11 -24.82
CA ARG A 181 7.17 -9.86 -25.37
C ARG A 181 8.20 -10.74 -24.64
N LYS A 182 9.36 -10.97 -25.26
CA LYS A 182 10.42 -11.82 -24.68
C LYS A 182 11.30 -11.03 -23.70
N GLY A 183 11.73 -11.71 -22.64
CA GLY A 183 12.64 -11.19 -21.62
C GLY A 183 11.95 -10.85 -20.31
N ARG A 184 12.72 -10.90 -19.22
CA ARG A 184 12.34 -10.53 -17.85
C ARG A 184 13.52 -9.88 -17.13
N SER A 185 13.25 -9.00 -16.18
CA SER A 185 14.28 -8.46 -15.28
C SER A 185 14.87 -9.52 -14.35
N ASN A 186 14.37 -10.76 -14.37
CA ASN A 186 14.81 -11.87 -13.51
C ASN A 186 14.63 -11.62 -12.00
N GLN A 187 13.75 -10.69 -11.62
CA GLN A 187 13.25 -10.59 -10.25
C GLN A 187 12.24 -11.73 -10.02
N LYS A 188 12.58 -12.70 -9.18
CA LYS A 188 11.79 -13.91 -8.96
C LYS A 188 11.67 -14.21 -7.47
N GLY A 189 10.47 -14.53 -7.03
CA GLY A 189 10.19 -15.07 -5.70
C GLY A 189 10.82 -16.44 -5.50
N TYR A 190 11.03 -16.79 -4.24
CA TYR A 190 11.78 -17.98 -3.81
C TYR A 190 11.28 -19.29 -4.43
N LYS A 191 9.96 -19.46 -4.63
CA LYS A 191 9.36 -20.71 -5.16
C LYS A 191 9.08 -20.72 -6.66
N GLU A 192 9.26 -19.61 -7.38
CA GLU A 192 8.90 -19.52 -8.81
C GLU A 192 9.62 -20.55 -9.68
N ASN A 193 10.94 -20.66 -9.58
CA ASN A 193 11.72 -21.58 -10.43
C ASN A 193 11.47 -23.06 -10.10
N ASP A 194 11.29 -23.39 -8.81
CA ASP A 194 10.97 -24.74 -8.38
C ASP A 194 9.61 -25.16 -8.93
N PHE A 195 8.60 -24.30 -8.81
CA PHE A 195 7.25 -24.60 -9.29
C PHE A 195 7.18 -24.64 -10.81
N TYR A 196 7.88 -23.75 -11.52
CA TYR A 196 8.04 -23.82 -12.97
C TYR A 196 8.59 -25.17 -13.42
N SER A 197 9.63 -25.67 -12.73
CA SER A 197 10.25 -26.96 -13.04
C SER A 197 9.28 -28.13 -12.81
N GLN A 198 8.48 -28.09 -11.74
CA GLN A 198 7.47 -29.10 -11.47
C GLN A 198 6.30 -29.07 -12.47
N LEU A 199 5.83 -27.89 -12.86
CA LEU A 199 4.80 -27.74 -13.90
C LEU A 199 5.29 -28.32 -15.22
N LYS A 200 6.52 -27.99 -15.64
CA LYS A 200 7.13 -28.51 -16.87
C LYS A 200 7.24 -30.03 -16.89
N GLN A 201 7.43 -30.67 -15.74
CA GLN A 201 7.49 -32.14 -15.63
C GLN A 201 6.10 -32.80 -15.65
N ASN A 202 5.06 -32.10 -15.18
CA ASN A 202 3.75 -32.70 -14.94
C ASN A 202 2.67 -32.30 -15.96
N ILE A 203 2.87 -31.20 -16.68
CA ILE A 203 1.97 -30.68 -17.69
C ILE A 203 2.74 -30.59 -19.02
N ILE A 204 2.58 -31.61 -19.86
CA ILE A 204 3.36 -31.80 -21.09
C ILE A 204 2.65 -31.35 -22.36
N ASP A 205 1.32 -31.21 -22.31
CA ASP A 205 0.47 -30.97 -23.48
C ASP A 205 0.27 -29.48 -23.81
N ILE A 206 0.92 -28.58 -23.07
CA ILE A 206 0.84 -27.12 -23.23
C ILE A 206 2.23 -26.51 -23.05
N GLU A 207 2.49 -25.38 -23.72
CA GLU A 207 3.80 -24.71 -23.65
C GLU A 207 3.95 -23.90 -22.34
N LEU A 208 5.20 -23.80 -21.85
CA LEU A 208 5.55 -23.09 -20.62
C LEU A 208 6.68 -22.08 -20.86
N ASP A 209 6.51 -20.86 -20.36
CA ASP A 209 7.56 -19.85 -20.32
C ASP A 209 7.58 -19.13 -18.95
N ASN A 210 8.73 -18.60 -18.55
CA ASN A 210 8.89 -17.76 -17.37
C ASN A 210 9.93 -16.65 -17.62
N ASN A 211 10.08 -16.25 -18.89
CA ASN A 211 10.97 -15.20 -19.35
C ASN A 211 10.24 -14.32 -20.39
N VAL A 212 9.07 -13.84 -20.01
CA VAL A 212 8.23 -12.96 -20.81
C VAL A 212 7.65 -11.81 -19.98
N HIS A 213 7.19 -10.76 -20.65
CA HIS A 213 6.53 -9.61 -20.03
C HIS A 213 5.45 -9.01 -20.93
N LEU A 214 4.53 -8.23 -20.34
CA LEU A 214 3.56 -7.41 -21.03
C LEU A 214 3.86 -5.93 -20.79
N VAL A 215 3.99 -5.17 -21.88
CA VAL A 215 4.15 -3.72 -21.82
C VAL A 215 2.83 -3.06 -21.42
N ILE A 216 2.91 -1.98 -20.66
CA ILE A 216 1.74 -1.19 -20.27
C ILE A 216 1.78 0.13 -21.07
N PRO A 217 0.65 0.58 -21.66
CA PRO A 217 0.61 1.83 -22.42
C PRO A 217 1.11 3.04 -21.61
N ASN A 218 2.01 3.83 -22.21
CA ASN A 218 2.61 5.03 -21.60
C ASN A 218 3.38 4.78 -20.30
N PHE A 219 3.90 3.56 -20.10
CA PHE A 219 4.60 3.20 -18.88
C PHE A 219 5.87 2.43 -19.19
N ASN A 220 6.93 2.75 -18.45
CA ASN A 220 8.28 2.26 -18.70
C ASN A 220 8.61 0.96 -17.92
N GLU A 221 7.71 0.50 -17.06
CA GLU A 221 7.84 -0.77 -16.35
C GLU A 221 6.77 -1.76 -16.87
N PRO A 222 7.12 -3.01 -17.20
CA PRO A 222 6.15 -3.99 -17.66
C PRO A 222 5.53 -4.77 -16.50
N TYR A 223 4.44 -5.49 -16.80
CA TYR A 223 4.06 -6.64 -15.98
C TYR A 223 4.83 -7.89 -16.37
N GLU A 224 5.58 -8.42 -15.41
CA GLU A 224 6.27 -9.70 -15.54
C GLU A 224 5.46 -10.79 -14.80
N PRO A 225 4.76 -11.69 -15.52
CA PRO A 225 4.08 -12.83 -14.91
C PRO A 225 5.10 -13.84 -14.36
N ASP A 226 4.82 -14.46 -13.21
CA ASP A 226 5.74 -15.41 -12.58
C ASP A 226 5.97 -16.64 -13.46
N ILE A 227 4.89 -17.26 -13.95
CA ILE A 227 4.89 -18.40 -14.87
C ILE A 227 3.77 -18.24 -15.90
N VAL A 228 4.05 -18.54 -17.16
CA VAL A 228 3.07 -18.51 -18.24
C VAL A 228 2.86 -19.90 -18.83
N LEU A 229 1.60 -20.33 -18.91
CA LEU A 229 1.17 -21.44 -19.75
C LEU A 229 0.50 -20.89 -21.01
N PHE A 230 0.77 -21.46 -22.17
CA PHE A 230 0.09 -21.03 -23.38
C PHE A 230 -0.10 -22.14 -24.41
N ASP A 231 -1.22 -22.05 -25.13
CA ASP A 231 -1.58 -22.90 -26.25
C ASP A 231 -2.02 -22.02 -27.43
N LYS A 232 -1.15 -21.96 -28.45
CA LYS A 232 -1.38 -21.15 -29.66
C LYS A 232 -2.57 -21.64 -30.49
N SER A 233 -2.95 -22.92 -30.40
CA SER A 233 -4.09 -23.45 -31.16
C SER A 233 -5.41 -22.80 -30.70
N LEU A 234 -5.53 -22.57 -29.39
CA LEU A 234 -6.68 -21.92 -28.76
C LEU A 234 -6.50 -20.43 -28.49
N ASN A 235 -5.33 -19.85 -28.82
CA ASN A 235 -4.97 -18.52 -28.37
C ASN A 235 -5.17 -18.37 -26.84
N LEU A 236 -4.79 -19.42 -26.10
CA LEU A 236 -4.94 -19.51 -24.66
C LEU A 236 -3.62 -19.09 -24.00
N TYR A 237 -3.67 -18.11 -23.12
CA TYR A 237 -2.55 -17.67 -22.29
C TYR A 237 -3.03 -17.60 -20.84
N ILE A 238 -2.24 -18.17 -19.94
CA ILE A 238 -2.52 -18.23 -18.50
C ILE A 238 -1.32 -17.65 -17.76
N ASP A 239 -1.57 -16.59 -17.01
CA ASP A 239 -0.68 -16.04 -16.01
C ASP A 239 -0.87 -16.82 -14.69
N ILE A 240 0.21 -17.42 -14.19
CA ILE A 240 0.25 -18.08 -12.89
C ILE A 240 1.13 -17.23 -11.98
N GLU A 241 0.53 -16.68 -10.93
CA GLU A 241 1.18 -15.85 -9.92
C GLU A 241 1.33 -16.60 -8.59
N ILE A 242 2.43 -16.33 -7.90
CA ILE A 242 2.72 -16.86 -6.56
C ILE A 242 2.82 -15.68 -5.59
N ASP A 243 1.82 -15.56 -4.71
CA ASP A 243 1.73 -14.45 -3.78
C ASP A 243 2.47 -14.76 -2.47
N GLU A 244 3.40 -13.90 -2.07
CA GLU A 244 4.06 -13.93 -0.76
C GLU A 244 3.47 -12.90 0.22
N PRO A 245 3.40 -13.20 1.54
CA PRO A 245 2.86 -12.24 2.51
C PRO A 245 3.77 -11.07 2.84
N TYR A 246 5.08 -11.21 2.60
CA TYR A 246 6.06 -10.13 2.73
C TYR A 246 7.27 -10.45 1.86
N ASP A 247 7.97 -9.41 1.39
CA ASP A 247 9.24 -9.56 0.66
C ASP A 247 10.29 -10.31 1.52
N GLY A 248 11.06 -11.23 0.94
CA GLY A 248 11.90 -12.11 1.75
C GLY A 248 13.02 -11.39 2.50
N TYR A 249 13.65 -10.38 1.89
CA TYR A 249 14.87 -9.75 2.42
C TYR A 249 14.63 -8.38 3.04
N TYR A 250 13.87 -7.50 2.36
CA TYR A 250 13.44 -6.22 2.90
C TYR A 250 12.27 -6.36 3.88
N ARG A 251 11.54 -7.48 3.84
CA ARG A 251 10.53 -7.88 4.85
C ARG A 251 9.27 -7.04 4.92
N TYR A 252 9.05 -6.14 3.96
CA TYR A 252 7.84 -5.33 3.94
C TYR A 252 6.62 -6.17 3.49
N PRO A 253 5.42 -5.89 4.01
CA PRO A 253 4.18 -6.57 3.59
C PRO A 253 3.91 -6.50 2.08
N THR A 254 3.39 -7.58 1.51
CA THR A 254 3.02 -7.71 0.08
C THR A 254 1.67 -8.42 -0.07
N HIS A 255 0.99 -8.19 -1.21
CA HIS A 255 -0.28 -8.84 -1.60
C HIS A 255 -1.42 -8.80 -0.56
N TYR A 256 -1.36 -7.88 0.41
CA TYR A 256 -2.32 -7.82 1.52
C TYR A 256 -3.59 -7.06 1.16
N ILE A 257 -4.67 -7.32 1.90
CA ILE A 257 -5.85 -6.45 1.92
C ILE A 257 -5.68 -5.31 2.93
N ASN A 258 -6.15 -4.12 2.54
CA ASN A 258 -6.32 -2.99 3.44
C ASN A 258 -7.73 -2.43 3.26
N PRO A 259 -8.57 -2.41 4.31
CA PRO A 259 -9.94 -1.88 4.21
C PRO A 259 -10.04 -0.42 3.81
N GLU A 260 -8.95 0.35 3.92
CA GLU A 260 -8.91 1.77 3.54
C GLU A 260 -8.59 1.96 2.04
N ASP A 261 -8.15 0.91 1.34
CA ASP A 261 -7.82 0.99 -0.08
C ASP A 261 -9.09 0.82 -0.93
N GLU A 262 -9.47 1.85 -1.70
CA GLU A 262 -10.59 1.74 -2.66
C GLU A 262 -10.24 0.83 -3.84
N VAL A 263 -8.99 0.89 -4.31
CA VAL A 263 -8.51 0.12 -5.47
C VAL A 263 -7.14 -0.49 -5.16
N LYS A 264 -7.11 -1.82 -5.09
CA LYS A 264 -5.89 -2.62 -4.87
C LYS A 264 -5.11 -2.81 -6.17
N GLN A 265 -3.78 -2.68 -6.11
CA GLN A 265 -2.91 -2.88 -7.28
C GLN A 265 -3.03 -4.28 -7.90
N ASP A 266 -3.12 -5.34 -7.09
CA ASP A 266 -3.30 -6.71 -7.62
C ASP A 266 -4.58 -6.83 -8.47
N ASN A 267 -5.66 -6.13 -8.09
CA ASN A 267 -6.90 -6.12 -8.87
C ASN A 267 -6.76 -5.36 -10.19
N ILE A 268 -5.97 -4.28 -10.22
CA ILE A 268 -5.67 -3.54 -11.45
C ILE A 268 -4.85 -4.42 -12.40
N ARG A 269 -3.83 -5.11 -11.87
CA ARG A 269 -3.02 -6.06 -12.63
C ARG A 269 -3.87 -7.20 -13.20
N ASP A 270 -4.66 -7.88 -12.37
CA ASP A 270 -5.53 -8.98 -12.82
C ASP A 270 -6.51 -8.53 -13.90
N LEU A 271 -7.04 -7.31 -13.76
CA LEU A 271 -7.93 -6.72 -14.76
C LEU A 271 -7.20 -6.45 -16.07
N PHE A 272 -5.98 -5.94 -16.02
CA PHE A 272 -5.16 -5.75 -17.22
C PHE A 272 -4.91 -7.06 -17.98
N PHE A 273 -4.56 -8.14 -17.28
CA PHE A 273 -4.35 -9.45 -17.92
C PHE A 273 -5.65 -10.02 -18.51
N THR A 274 -6.76 -9.97 -17.77
CA THR A 274 -8.06 -10.49 -18.25
C THR A 274 -8.64 -9.67 -19.40
N GLU A 275 -8.46 -8.35 -19.43
CA GLU A 275 -8.80 -7.50 -20.58
C GLU A 275 -7.87 -7.71 -21.77
N SER A 276 -6.64 -8.18 -21.52
CA SER A 276 -5.69 -8.64 -22.52
C SER A 276 -5.95 -10.06 -23.04
N GLY A 277 -7.03 -10.72 -22.58
CA GLY A 277 -7.44 -12.05 -23.03
C GLY A 277 -6.75 -13.21 -22.28
N TRP A 278 -6.06 -12.93 -21.18
CA TRP A 278 -5.38 -13.94 -20.38
C TRP A 278 -6.27 -14.47 -19.26
N ILE A 279 -6.09 -15.72 -18.89
CA ILE A 279 -6.57 -16.26 -17.62
C ILE A 279 -5.51 -15.93 -16.55
N VAL A 280 -5.94 -15.52 -15.36
CA VAL A 280 -5.04 -15.35 -14.21
C VAL A 280 -5.33 -16.43 -13.19
N ILE A 281 -4.29 -17.08 -12.69
CA ILE A 281 -4.37 -18.05 -11.58
C ILE A 281 -3.39 -17.59 -10.49
N ARG A 282 -3.87 -17.38 -9.27
CA ARG A 282 -3.01 -17.01 -8.13
C ARG A 282 -2.99 -18.11 -7.08
N PHE A 283 -1.81 -18.42 -6.55
CA PHE A 283 -1.59 -19.29 -5.39
C PHE A 283 -0.85 -18.53 -4.29
N SER A 284 -1.01 -18.93 -3.02
CA SER A 284 -0.05 -18.52 -2.00
C SER A 284 1.28 -19.27 -2.18
N GLU A 285 2.40 -18.67 -1.81
CA GLU A 285 3.72 -19.35 -1.79
C GLU A 285 3.68 -20.62 -0.92
N LYS A 286 2.94 -20.59 0.18
CA LYS A 286 2.80 -21.74 1.08
C LYS A 286 2.02 -22.89 0.44
N GLN A 287 0.97 -22.63 -0.34
CA GLN A 287 0.29 -23.67 -1.12
C GLN A 287 1.25 -24.29 -2.14
N VAL A 288 1.99 -23.45 -2.87
CA VAL A 288 2.98 -23.93 -3.84
C VAL A 288 4.08 -24.75 -3.15
N HIS A 289 4.50 -24.37 -1.95
CA HIS A 289 5.52 -25.10 -1.20
C HIS A 289 5.00 -26.43 -0.61
N CYS A 290 3.89 -26.39 0.11
CA CYS A 290 3.39 -27.53 0.90
C CYS A 290 2.50 -28.48 0.09
N GLN A 291 1.87 -28.01 -0.99
CA GLN A 291 0.82 -28.71 -1.72
C GLN A 291 0.97 -28.60 -3.24
N ALA A 292 2.21 -28.59 -3.75
CA ALA A 292 2.49 -28.35 -5.16
C ALA A 292 1.73 -29.29 -6.12
N ASN A 293 1.61 -30.57 -5.77
CA ASN A 293 0.85 -31.54 -6.56
C ASN A 293 -0.64 -31.19 -6.66
N GLN A 294 -1.23 -30.64 -5.60
CA GLN A 294 -2.60 -30.17 -5.58
C GLN A 294 -2.74 -28.89 -6.43
N CYS A 295 -1.79 -27.96 -6.36
CA CYS A 295 -1.75 -26.78 -7.24
C CYS A 295 -1.70 -27.19 -8.72
N ILE A 296 -0.85 -28.16 -9.08
CA ILE A 296 -0.74 -28.70 -10.45
C ILE A 296 -2.06 -29.36 -10.88
N LYS A 297 -2.70 -30.15 -10.00
CA LYS A 297 -4.02 -30.74 -10.29
C LYS A 297 -5.09 -29.67 -10.49
N TYR A 298 -5.03 -28.59 -9.72
CA TYR A 298 -5.95 -27.46 -9.87
C TYR A 298 -5.77 -26.76 -11.22
N ILE A 299 -4.53 -26.50 -11.64
CA ILE A 299 -4.22 -25.97 -12.98
C ILE A 299 -4.74 -26.90 -14.08
N LYS A 300 -4.53 -28.23 -13.94
CA LYS A 300 -5.09 -29.23 -14.88
C LYS A 300 -6.61 -29.19 -14.93
N ASN A 301 -7.27 -28.95 -13.81
CA ASN A 301 -8.73 -28.80 -13.76
C ASN A 301 -9.20 -27.54 -14.51
N VAL A 302 -8.49 -26.42 -14.35
CA VAL A 302 -8.74 -25.21 -15.16
C VAL A 302 -8.58 -25.51 -16.64
N LEU A 303 -7.47 -26.15 -17.05
CA LEU A 303 -7.25 -26.55 -18.45
C LEU A 303 -8.35 -27.48 -18.97
N SER A 304 -8.75 -28.51 -18.20
CA SER A 304 -9.83 -29.44 -18.60
C SER A 304 -11.16 -28.72 -18.79
N SER A 305 -11.46 -27.72 -17.95
CA SER A 305 -12.67 -26.91 -18.09
C SER A 305 -12.70 -26.08 -19.38
N ILE A 306 -11.53 -25.78 -19.95
CA ILE A 306 -11.38 -25.05 -21.20
C ILE A 306 -11.42 -26.01 -22.40
N TYR A 307 -10.63 -27.09 -22.37
CA TYR A 307 -10.53 -28.05 -23.48
C TYR A 307 -11.77 -28.92 -23.62
N ASN A 308 -12.23 -29.49 -22.51
CA ASN A 308 -13.23 -30.56 -22.50
C ASN A 308 -14.57 -30.12 -21.92
N ARG A 309 -14.65 -28.89 -21.38
CA ARG A 309 -15.78 -28.40 -20.58
C ARG A 309 -16.10 -29.32 -19.40
N ASP A 310 -15.08 -30.03 -18.93
CA ASP A 310 -15.15 -30.90 -17.78
C ASP A 310 -14.61 -30.15 -16.55
N PHE A 311 -15.34 -30.24 -15.45
CA PHE A 311 -14.98 -29.57 -14.21
C PHE A 311 -15.13 -30.54 -13.05
N ASN A 312 -14.00 -30.85 -12.42
CA ASN A 312 -13.96 -31.74 -11.27
C ASN A 312 -13.81 -30.93 -9.98
N ASN A 313 -14.83 -30.97 -9.11
CA ASN A 313 -14.82 -30.26 -7.84
C ASN A 313 -14.15 -31.05 -6.70
N ASP A 314 -13.66 -32.27 -6.95
CA ASP A 314 -13.13 -33.19 -5.93
C ASP A 314 -11.66 -32.95 -5.56
N VAL A 315 -11.00 -31.94 -6.14
CA VAL A 315 -9.62 -31.62 -5.77
C VAL A 315 -9.61 -31.11 -4.33
N LYS A 316 -9.23 -31.99 -3.39
CA LYS A 316 -8.98 -31.61 -1.99
C LYS A 316 -7.66 -30.85 -1.91
N TYR A 317 -7.74 -29.57 -1.60
CA TYR A 317 -6.60 -28.70 -1.29
C TYR A 317 -6.94 -27.85 -0.06
N GLU A 318 -5.92 -27.42 0.69
CA GLU A 318 -6.13 -26.51 1.80
C GLU A 318 -6.26 -25.10 1.24
N LYS A 319 -7.43 -24.49 1.47
CA LYS A 319 -7.68 -23.12 1.08
C LYS A 319 -6.99 -22.17 2.05
N GLU A 320 -6.43 -21.09 1.53
CA GLU A 320 -5.89 -20.01 2.36
C GLU A 320 -6.63 -18.71 2.04
N ASN A 321 -7.13 -18.02 3.06
CA ASN A 321 -7.66 -16.68 2.88
C ASN A 321 -6.50 -15.73 2.60
N GLN A 322 -6.75 -14.71 1.80
CA GLN A 322 -5.82 -13.60 1.66
C GLN A 322 -5.61 -12.88 2.99
N TRP A 323 -4.37 -12.51 3.23
CA TRP A 323 -3.93 -11.91 4.48
C TRP A 323 -4.12 -10.39 4.48
N ASP A 324 -4.33 -9.84 5.67
CA ASP A 324 -4.38 -8.38 5.89
C ASP A 324 -3.01 -7.79 6.23
N TYR A 325 -2.89 -6.46 6.17
CA TYR A 325 -1.64 -5.75 6.44
C TYR A 325 -1.03 -6.07 7.82
N ASN A 326 -1.85 -6.16 8.87
CA ASN A 326 -1.34 -6.46 10.22
C ASN A 326 -0.89 -7.92 10.32
N GLN A 327 -1.57 -8.85 9.65
CA GLN A 327 -1.14 -10.26 9.57
C GLN A 327 0.25 -10.37 8.95
N CYS A 328 0.52 -9.67 7.83
CA CYS A 328 1.86 -9.62 7.23
C CYS A 328 2.93 -9.15 8.23
N ILE A 329 2.62 -8.10 9.00
CA ILE A 329 3.54 -7.54 9.99
C ILE A 329 3.83 -8.55 11.11
N GLN A 330 2.82 -9.27 11.59
CA GLN A 330 3.05 -10.31 12.59
C GLN A 330 3.84 -11.49 12.01
N TRP A 331 3.45 -11.96 10.83
CA TRP A 331 4.11 -13.07 10.15
C TRP A 331 5.57 -12.78 9.85
N GLN A 332 5.93 -11.55 9.46
CA GLN A 332 7.32 -11.20 9.28
C GLN A 332 8.08 -11.24 10.63
N LYS A 333 7.50 -10.75 11.73
CA LYS A 333 8.16 -10.74 13.06
C LYS A 333 8.47 -12.15 13.57
N PHE A 334 7.63 -13.13 13.26
CA PHE A 334 7.81 -14.52 13.68
C PHE A 334 8.39 -15.42 12.59
N TYR A 335 8.92 -14.86 11.51
CA TYR A 335 9.60 -15.60 10.43
C TYR A 335 8.70 -16.67 9.79
N TYR A 336 7.45 -16.31 9.50
CA TYR A 336 6.43 -17.22 8.99
C TYR A 336 6.85 -17.92 7.69
N ARG A 337 7.30 -17.16 6.67
CA ARG A 337 7.81 -17.68 5.39
C ARG A 337 8.98 -18.62 5.63
N GLU A 338 9.99 -18.16 6.36
CA GLU A 338 11.21 -18.92 6.62
C GLU A 338 10.92 -20.24 7.33
N ARG A 339 9.98 -20.25 8.28
CA ARG A 339 9.56 -21.46 9.01
C ARG A 339 8.94 -22.51 8.11
N TYR A 340 7.98 -22.14 7.26
CA TYR A 340 7.35 -23.14 6.39
C TYR A 340 8.26 -23.51 5.21
N LEU A 341 9.16 -22.63 4.78
CA LEU A 341 10.17 -22.92 3.74
C LEU A 341 11.35 -23.74 4.28
N GLY A 342 11.53 -23.83 5.60
CA GLY A 342 12.64 -24.53 6.23
C GLY A 342 13.99 -23.85 6.04
N ILE A 343 14.02 -22.51 5.97
CA ILE A 343 15.25 -21.72 5.83
C ILE A 343 15.48 -20.85 7.07
N ASP A 344 16.73 -20.44 7.32
CA ASP A 344 17.03 -19.54 8.43
C ASP A 344 16.65 -18.09 8.08
N ARG A 345 17.10 -17.60 6.92
CA ARG A 345 16.86 -16.25 6.39
C ARG A 345 16.99 -16.20 4.88
N PHE A 346 16.25 -15.29 4.26
CA PHE A 346 16.47 -14.90 2.87
C PHE A 346 17.76 -14.10 2.70
N GLN A 347 18.40 -14.26 1.55
CA GLN A 347 19.59 -13.51 1.16
C GLN A 347 19.21 -12.41 0.17
N LYS A 348 19.99 -11.31 0.16
CA LYS A 348 19.80 -10.25 -0.82
C LYS A 348 20.11 -10.78 -2.21
N GLN A 349 19.15 -10.70 -3.11
CA GLN A 349 19.35 -10.99 -4.52
C GLN A 349 19.57 -9.70 -5.30
N TYR A 350 20.49 -9.74 -6.25
CA TYR A 350 20.74 -8.66 -7.18
C TYR A 350 20.27 -9.10 -8.56
N SER A 351 19.33 -8.35 -9.15
CA SER A 351 19.11 -8.47 -10.57
C SER A 351 20.18 -7.70 -11.33
N TYR A 352 20.70 -8.35 -12.37
CA TYR A 352 21.61 -7.76 -13.34
C TYR A 352 20.92 -7.46 -14.67
N LYS A 353 19.59 -7.61 -14.75
CA LYS A 353 18.82 -7.38 -15.98
C LYS A 353 17.77 -6.32 -15.76
N GLU A 354 17.67 -5.38 -16.69
CA GLU A 354 16.60 -4.39 -16.75
C GLU A 354 15.93 -4.47 -18.11
N ILE A 355 14.60 -4.33 -18.13
CA ILE A 355 13.87 -4.21 -19.38
C ILE A 355 13.84 -2.73 -19.75
N GLU A 356 14.24 -2.43 -20.99
CA GLU A 356 14.10 -1.10 -21.58
C GLU A 356 12.88 -1.12 -22.49
N ILE A 357 11.89 -0.28 -22.17
CA ILE A 357 10.65 -0.10 -22.92
C ILE A 357 10.70 1.27 -23.60
N ASP A 358 10.45 1.29 -24.91
CA ASP A 358 10.17 2.53 -25.63
C ASP A 358 8.71 2.90 -25.40
N THR A 359 8.46 3.90 -24.57
CA THR A 359 7.11 4.35 -24.21
C THR A 359 6.38 5.06 -25.36
N GLU A 360 7.11 5.47 -26.41
CA GLU A 360 6.53 6.07 -27.62
C GLU A 360 6.13 4.99 -28.65
N GLU A 361 6.59 3.76 -28.48
CA GLU A 361 6.22 2.63 -29.34
C GLU A 361 4.80 2.15 -29.02
N ALA A 362 3.82 2.60 -29.81
CA ALA A 362 2.43 2.20 -29.65
C ALA A 362 2.17 0.78 -30.19
N GLU A 363 1.67 -0.12 -29.32
CA GLU A 363 1.15 -1.41 -29.75
C GLU A 363 -0.24 -1.23 -30.38
N SER A 364 -0.38 -1.61 -31.65
CA SER A 364 -1.63 -1.46 -32.41
C SER A 364 -2.84 -2.09 -31.71
N ILE A 365 -2.64 -3.24 -31.04
CA ILE A 365 -3.69 -3.92 -30.27
C ILE A 365 -4.28 -3.05 -29.14
N GLU A 366 -3.51 -2.13 -28.55
CA GLU A 366 -4.00 -1.26 -27.48
C GLU A 366 -5.02 -0.22 -27.97
N ARG A 367 -5.15 -0.02 -29.30
CA ARG A 367 -6.20 0.81 -29.89
C ARG A 367 -7.57 0.14 -29.91
N VAL A 368 -7.61 -1.19 -29.79
CA VAL A 368 -8.83 -2.00 -29.91
C VAL A 368 -9.20 -2.77 -28.65
N ILE A 369 -8.32 -2.79 -27.63
CA ILE A 369 -8.66 -3.29 -26.30
C ILE A 369 -9.42 -2.19 -25.54
N GLU A 370 -10.61 -2.51 -25.06
CA GLU A 370 -11.38 -1.63 -24.19
C GLU A 370 -10.92 -1.81 -22.74
N ARG A 371 -9.99 -0.95 -22.31
CA ARG A 371 -9.50 -0.94 -20.92
C ARG A 371 -10.51 -0.29 -19.97
N THR A 372 -10.76 -0.91 -18.83
CA THR A 372 -11.61 -0.30 -17.79
C THR A 372 -10.92 0.93 -17.20
N LYS A 373 -11.57 2.09 -17.34
CA LYS A 373 -11.14 3.34 -16.72
C LYS A 373 -11.53 3.34 -15.24
N LYS A 374 -10.54 3.55 -14.37
CA LYS A 374 -10.69 3.64 -12.90
C LYS A 374 -10.65 5.08 -12.40
N PHE A 375 -9.98 5.95 -13.14
CA PHE A 375 -9.77 7.36 -12.81
C PHE A 375 -10.39 8.27 -13.88
N LYS A 376 -10.72 9.50 -13.50
CA LYS A 376 -11.20 10.55 -14.41
C LYS A 376 -10.24 11.72 -14.40
N PHE A 377 -10.01 12.31 -15.56
CA PHE A 377 -9.10 13.43 -15.72
C PHE A 377 -9.91 14.73 -15.86
N ASP A 378 -10.02 15.50 -14.79
CA ASP A 378 -10.50 16.88 -14.87
C ASP A 378 -9.32 17.83 -14.54
N ASN A 379 -8.96 18.70 -15.49
CA ASN A 379 -7.99 19.82 -15.33
C ASN A 379 -6.50 19.49 -15.05
N TRP A 380 -5.91 18.48 -15.70
CA TRP A 380 -4.47 18.20 -15.55
C TRP A 380 -3.61 18.89 -16.63
N ASN A 381 -2.86 19.92 -16.24
CA ASN A 381 -1.92 20.66 -17.11
C ASN A 381 -0.45 20.28 -16.85
N THR A 382 -0.18 19.14 -16.21
CA THR A 382 1.16 18.74 -15.75
C THR A 382 1.64 17.42 -16.36
N ASN A 383 2.97 17.25 -16.46
CA ASN A 383 3.62 16.01 -16.96
C ASN A 383 3.35 14.78 -16.07
N ILE A 384 2.74 14.99 -14.91
CA ILE A 384 2.29 13.97 -13.97
C ILE A 384 0.84 14.28 -13.60
N ALA A 385 0.06 13.23 -13.48
CA ALA A 385 -1.30 13.27 -13.00
C ALA A 385 -1.36 13.04 -11.50
N PHE A 386 -2.22 13.77 -10.79
CA PHE A 386 -2.46 13.56 -9.38
C PHE A 386 -3.96 13.53 -9.10
N ASP A 387 -4.39 12.42 -8.51
CA ASP A 387 -5.73 12.27 -7.96
C ASP A 387 -5.68 12.64 -6.47
N GLU A 388 -6.21 13.81 -6.12
CA GLU A 388 -6.22 14.32 -4.74
C GLU A 388 -7.03 13.41 -3.81
N GLU A 389 -8.14 12.84 -4.30
CA GLU A 389 -9.07 12.02 -3.51
C GLU A 389 -8.44 10.66 -3.17
N ALA A 390 -7.83 10.00 -4.15
CA ALA A 390 -7.13 8.72 -3.96
C ALA A 390 -5.67 8.91 -3.47
N HIS A 391 -5.15 10.14 -3.51
CA HIS A 391 -3.74 10.48 -3.30
C HIS A 391 -2.79 9.63 -4.16
N LYS A 392 -3.13 9.49 -5.44
CA LYS A 392 -2.40 8.66 -6.41
C LYS A 392 -1.74 9.52 -7.47
N TYR A 393 -0.52 9.12 -7.82
CA TYR A 393 0.24 9.74 -8.90
C TYR A 393 0.19 8.81 -10.11
N LEU A 394 -0.28 9.33 -11.24
CA LEU A 394 -0.49 8.56 -12.46
C LEU A 394 0.28 9.18 -13.63
N HIS A 395 0.46 8.40 -14.70
CA HIS A 395 0.80 8.99 -15.99
C HIS A 395 -0.41 9.80 -16.52
N PRO A 396 -0.25 11.03 -17.07
CA PRO A 396 -1.37 11.85 -17.56
C PRO A 396 -2.26 11.25 -18.64
N LYS A 397 -1.83 10.13 -19.23
CA LYS A 397 -2.55 9.38 -20.27
C LYS A 397 -3.09 8.03 -19.76
N ASP A 398 -2.92 7.70 -18.48
CA ASP A 398 -3.39 6.45 -17.89
C ASP A 398 -4.60 6.62 -16.96
N GLU A 399 -5.78 6.34 -17.50
CA GLU A 399 -7.04 6.34 -16.73
C GLU A 399 -7.30 4.98 -16.05
N THR A 400 -6.44 3.98 -16.27
CA THR A 400 -6.66 2.59 -15.85
C THR A 400 -6.02 2.28 -14.50
N GLY A 401 -4.96 3.02 -14.12
CA GLY A 401 -4.16 2.78 -12.92
C GLY A 401 -3.01 1.80 -13.09
N ASN A 402 -2.74 1.36 -14.32
CA ASN A 402 -1.64 0.44 -14.59
C ASN A 402 -0.27 1.14 -14.56
N ALA A 403 -0.23 2.44 -14.84
CA ALA A 403 0.95 3.30 -14.86
C ALA A 403 1.01 4.21 -13.61
N GLU A 404 0.78 3.62 -12.43
CA GLU A 404 0.83 4.32 -11.15
C GLU A 404 2.29 4.48 -10.67
N TYR A 405 2.66 5.71 -10.31
CA TYR A 405 3.90 5.99 -9.60
C TYR A 405 3.72 5.68 -8.12
N ILE A 406 4.71 5.01 -7.53
CA ILE A 406 4.72 4.79 -6.08
C ILE A 406 4.98 6.13 -5.39
N SER A 407 4.09 6.57 -4.51
CA SER A 407 4.36 7.80 -3.76
C SER A 407 5.57 7.62 -2.83
N VAL A 408 6.38 8.67 -2.64
CA VAL A 408 7.53 8.64 -1.73
C VAL A 408 7.12 8.22 -0.31
N THR A 409 5.95 8.66 0.15
CA THR A 409 5.41 8.31 1.47
C THR A 409 5.04 6.83 1.56
N THR A 410 4.41 6.26 0.53
CA THR A 410 4.10 4.82 0.45
C THR A 410 5.38 3.98 0.41
N LEU A 411 6.36 4.40 -0.40
CA LEU A 411 7.65 3.72 -0.51
C LEU A 411 8.40 3.68 0.83
N ILE A 412 8.48 4.81 1.54
CA ILE A 412 9.04 4.85 2.90
C ILE A 412 8.21 3.97 3.83
N GLY A 413 6.88 4.04 3.76
CA GLY A 413 5.96 3.29 4.60
C GLY A 413 6.22 1.78 4.62
N ARG A 414 6.67 1.19 3.50
CA ARG A 414 7.09 -0.22 3.40
C ARG A 414 8.08 -0.61 4.49
N PHE A 415 9.05 0.25 4.78
CA PHE A 415 10.11 -0.01 5.76
C PHE A 415 9.74 0.30 7.20
N PHE A 416 8.61 0.97 7.44
CA PHE A 416 8.18 1.41 8.76
C PHE A 416 6.78 0.91 9.11
N PRO A 417 6.54 -0.41 9.07
CA PRO A 417 5.23 -0.98 9.36
C PRO A 417 4.78 -0.62 10.77
N PHE A 418 3.51 -0.30 10.92
CA PHE A 418 2.87 -0.07 12.22
C PHE A 418 1.85 -1.17 12.50
N ASP A 419 2.13 -1.92 13.56
CA ASP A 419 1.28 -3.01 14.05
C ASP A 419 0.13 -2.42 14.86
N LEU A 420 -0.88 -1.91 14.14
CA LEU A 420 -2.02 -1.24 14.73
C LEU A 420 -2.79 -2.19 15.63
N LYS A 421 -2.99 -3.45 15.21
CA LYS A 421 -3.71 -4.45 16.00
C LYS A 421 -3.08 -4.62 17.39
N ARG A 422 -1.77 -4.88 17.46
CA ARG A 422 -1.06 -5.05 18.73
C ARG A 422 -1.04 -3.77 19.57
N TYR A 423 -0.98 -2.60 18.92
CA TYR A 423 -1.08 -1.32 19.62
C TYR A 423 -2.46 -1.16 20.29
N ILE A 424 -3.54 -1.50 19.60
CA ILE A 424 -4.91 -1.43 20.11
C ILE A 424 -5.10 -2.43 21.27
N GLU A 425 -4.73 -3.70 21.08
CA GLU A 425 -4.84 -4.75 22.11
C GLU A 425 -4.14 -4.31 23.41
N ARG A 426 -2.87 -3.88 23.31
CA ARG A 426 -2.10 -3.45 24.47
C ARG A 426 -2.71 -2.21 25.15
N LYS A 427 -3.09 -1.20 24.37
CA LYS A 427 -3.63 0.05 24.92
C LYS A 427 -5.01 -0.16 25.54
N ALA A 428 -5.82 -1.08 25.01
CA ALA A 428 -7.10 -1.48 25.57
C ALA A 428 -6.92 -2.12 26.96
N GLU A 429 -5.96 -3.03 27.10
CA GLU A 429 -5.60 -3.65 28.38
C GLU A 429 -5.07 -2.62 29.39
N GLU A 430 -4.10 -1.79 29.00
CA GLU A 430 -3.51 -0.74 29.86
C GLU A 430 -4.56 0.26 30.36
N GLU A 431 -5.49 0.67 29.49
CA GLU A 431 -6.54 1.65 29.80
C GLU A 431 -7.83 1.01 30.32
N ASN A 432 -7.92 -0.32 30.44
CA ASN A 432 -9.13 -1.06 30.83
C ASN A 432 -10.38 -0.63 30.03
N ARG A 433 -10.24 -0.60 28.70
CA ARG A 433 -11.27 -0.21 27.73
C ARG A 433 -11.40 -1.29 26.66
N THR A 434 -12.47 -1.25 25.85
CA THR A 434 -12.58 -2.20 24.75
C THR A 434 -11.62 -1.83 23.62
N GLU A 435 -11.18 -2.84 22.84
CA GLU A 435 -10.36 -2.60 21.65
C GLU A 435 -11.06 -1.66 20.64
N GLU A 436 -12.37 -1.80 20.51
CA GLU A 436 -13.22 -0.91 19.70
C GLU A 436 -13.10 0.55 20.15
N ASP A 437 -13.15 0.84 21.46
CA ASP A 437 -13.04 2.22 21.97
C ASP A 437 -11.68 2.83 21.63
N VAL A 438 -10.62 2.04 21.75
CA VAL A 438 -9.26 2.50 21.46
C VAL A 438 -9.05 2.67 19.96
N PHE A 439 -9.64 1.80 19.14
CA PHE A 439 -9.60 1.89 17.69
C PHE A 439 -10.36 3.11 17.17
N ASP A 440 -11.54 3.38 17.73
CA ASP A 440 -12.35 4.58 17.44
C ASP A 440 -11.57 5.85 17.81
N GLU A 441 -11.03 5.92 19.03
CA GLU A 441 -10.18 7.03 19.46
C GLU A 441 -9.02 7.24 18.48
N PHE A 442 -8.30 6.17 18.16
CA PHE A 442 -7.15 6.24 17.27
C PHE A 442 -7.53 6.77 15.89
N THR A 443 -8.59 6.23 15.30
CA THR A 443 -9.04 6.56 13.94
C THR A 443 -9.55 8.00 13.87
N ILE A 444 -10.40 8.42 14.81
CA ILE A 444 -10.96 9.78 14.84
C ILE A 444 -9.87 10.82 15.05
N MET A 445 -8.94 10.58 15.99
CA MET A 445 -7.83 11.50 16.24
C MET A 445 -6.84 11.55 15.08
N ARG A 446 -6.62 10.44 14.36
CA ARG A 446 -5.81 10.42 13.14
C ARG A 446 -6.47 11.25 12.05
N ASP A 447 -7.76 11.04 11.79
CA ASP A 447 -8.50 11.70 10.72
C ASP A 447 -8.68 13.20 11.01
N GLU A 448 -8.85 13.61 12.27
CA GLU A 448 -8.84 15.02 12.70
C GLU A 448 -7.48 15.69 12.52
N ALA A 449 -6.40 14.99 12.88
CA ALA A 449 -5.05 15.51 12.69
C ALA A 449 -4.71 15.68 11.20
N ALA A 450 -5.13 14.73 10.35
CA ALA A 450 -4.93 14.78 8.91
C ALA A 450 -5.67 15.97 8.29
N GLU A 451 -6.97 16.13 8.56
CA GLU A 451 -7.80 17.22 7.99
C GLU A 451 -7.27 18.61 8.37
N LYS A 452 -6.97 18.84 9.67
CA LYS A 452 -6.37 20.11 10.11
C LYS A 452 -4.98 20.33 9.51
N GLY A 453 -4.25 19.27 9.21
CA GLY A 453 -2.97 19.33 8.51
C GLY A 453 -3.14 19.77 7.06
N THR A 454 -4.03 19.11 6.32
CA THR A 454 -4.36 19.45 4.92
C THR A 454 -4.84 20.89 4.81
N PHE A 455 -5.76 21.31 5.69
CA PHE A 455 -6.24 22.69 5.73
C PHE A 455 -5.10 23.69 5.92
N LEU A 456 -4.20 23.45 6.88
CA LEU A 456 -3.05 24.33 7.13
C LEU A 456 -2.11 24.43 5.91
N HIS A 457 -1.80 23.30 5.25
CA HIS A 457 -0.98 23.30 4.04
C HIS A 457 -1.63 24.14 2.94
N ASN A 458 -2.93 23.95 2.70
CA ASN A 458 -3.69 24.72 1.72
C ASN A 458 -3.68 26.24 2.02
N GLN A 459 -3.85 26.63 3.30
CA GLN A 459 -3.79 28.05 3.67
C GLN A 459 -2.39 28.66 3.43
N ILE A 460 -1.33 27.91 3.76
CA ILE A 460 0.05 28.35 3.52
C ILE A 460 0.33 28.48 2.01
N GLU A 461 -0.10 27.50 1.22
CA GLU A 461 0.01 27.53 -0.24
C GLU A 461 -0.70 28.75 -0.81
N ASN A 462 -1.96 28.99 -0.42
CA ASN A 462 -2.75 30.12 -0.89
C ASN A 462 -2.07 31.46 -0.57
N PHE A 463 -1.58 31.61 0.66
CA PHE A 463 -0.81 32.79 1.07
C PHE A 463 0.43 33.01 0.20
N LEU A 464 1.20 31.96 -0.07
CA LEU A 464 2.42 32.05 -0.87
C LEU A 464 2.14 32.37 -2.34
N LYS A 465 1.04 31.84 -2.89
CA LYS A 465 0.59 32.11 -4.27
C LYS A 465 -0.19 33.42 -4.41
N GLY A 466 -0.53 34.08 -3.30
CA GLY A 466 -1.30 35.33 -3.29
C GLY A 466 -2.78 35.16 -3.64
N THR A 467 -3.33 33.96 -3.41
CA THR A 467 -4.77 33.67 -3.54
C THR A 467 -5.49 33.88 -2.20
N GLU A 468 -6.82 33.72 -2.17
CA GLU A 468 -7.60 33.86 -0.94
C GLU A 468 -7.23 32.75 0.06
N PHE A 469 -7.00 33.14 1.32
CA PHE A 469 -6.66 32.22 2.41
C PHE A 469 -7.36 32.65 3.69
N ASP A 470 -7.61 31.67 4.56
CA ASP A 470 -8.05 31.86 5.93
C ASP A 470 -6.84 31.89 6.87
N SER A 471 -6.76 32.94 7.69
CA SER A 471 -5.71 33.13 8.68
C SER A 471 -6.16 32.88 10.12
N ASP A 472 -7.43 32.51 10.32
CA ASP A 472 -8.04 32.32 11.64
C ASP A 472 -7.65 30.96 12.26
N SER A 473 -6.34 30.78 12.45
CA SER A 473 -5.82 29.65 13.22
C SER A 473 -4.50 30.01 13.90
N LYS A 474 -4.29 29.43 15.09
CA LYS A 474 -3.04 29.64 15.82
C LYS A 474 -1.82 29.13 15.04
N GLU A 475 -1.99 28.02 14.33
CA GLU A 475 -0.94 27.45 13.47
C GLU A 475 -0.54 28.40 12.33
N PHE A 476 -1.49 29.12 11.74
CA PHE A 476 -1.20 30.08 10.68
C PHE A 476 -0.52 31.35 11.22
N GLU A 477 -0.89 31.82 12.42
CA GLU A 477 -0.13 32.88 13.10
C GLU A 477 1.34 32.49 13.31
N LEU A 478 1.59 31.26 13.77
CA LEU A 478 2.95 30.73 13.93
C LEU A 478 3.71 30.68 12.59
N TYR A 479 3.01 30.37 11.50
CA TYR A 479 3.58 30.41 10.16
C TYR A 479 3.96 31.84 9.72
N LEU A 480 3.10 32.85 9.97
CA LEU A 480 3.41 34.24 9.65
C LEU A 480 4.65 34.75 10.41
N ASP A 481 4.78 34.37 11.68
CA ASP A 481 5.95 34.66 12.49
C ASP A 481 7.22 34.03 11.90
N PHE A 482 7.15 32.75 11.52
CA PHE A 482 8.22 32.05 10.82
C PHE A 482 8.58 32.74 9.50
N TYR A 483 7.59 33.07 8.67
CA TYR A 483 7.79 33.68 7.36
C TYR A 483 8.50 35.04 7.48
N ASN A 484 8.08 35.87 8.43
CA ASN A 484 8.71 37.18 8.64
C ASN A 484 10.16 37.03 9.13
N LYS A 485 10.43 36.17 10.12
CA LYS A 485 11.76 36.05 10.76
C LYS A 485 12.77 35.21 9.96
N GLU A 486 12.30 34.21 9.22
CA GLU A 486 13.19 33.21 8.60
C GLU A 486 13.26 33.32 7.09
N ILE A 487 12.20 33.81 6.44
CA ILE A 487 12.15 33.95 4.99
C ILE A 487 12.48 35.38 4.59
N LYS A 488 11.72 36.37 5.08
CA LYS A 488 11.91 37.79 4.71
C LYS A 488 13.26 38.33 5.17
N GLU A 489 13.63 38.16 6.44
CA GLU A 489 14.91 38.66 6.97
C GLU A 489 16.13 38.06 6.25
N ARG A 490 15.99 36.84 5.72
CA ARG A 490 17.07 36.14 4.99
C ARG A 490 17.05 36.39 3.48
N ASN A 491 16.13 37.23 2.99
CA ASN A 491 15.93 37.52 1.57
C ASN A 491 15.76 36.24 0.71
N LEU A 492 14.99 35.27 1.22
CA LEU A 492 14.61 34.09 0.47
C LEU A 492 13.43 34.41 -0.45
N ILE A 493 13.53 34.05 -1.73
CA ILE A 493 12.54 34.37 -2.76
C ILE A 493 11.64 33.14 -2.95
N PHE A 494 10.32 33.31 -2.83
CA PHE A 494 9.38 32.23 -3.12
C PHE A 494 9.58 31.70 -4.55
N TYR A 495 9.72 30.39 -4.70
CA TYR A 495 9.91 29.75 -5.99
C TYR A 495 8.69 28.91 -6.39
N ASP A 496 8.27 27.99 -5.54
CA ASP A 496 7.14 27.09 -5.82
C ASP A 496 6.55 26.51 -4.52
N ALA A 497 5.29 26.10 -4.56
CA ALA A 497 4.59 25.40 -3.46
C ALA A 497 3.69 24.30 -4.03
N GLU A 498 3.56 23.20 -3.28
CA GLU A 498 2.91 21.96 -3.72
C GLU A 498 3.47 21.47 -5.06
N LYS A 499 4.80 21.51 -5.19
CA LYS A 499 5.50 21.13 -6.42
C LYS A 499 5.53 19.61 -6.57
N MET A 500 4.77 19.10 -7.53
CA MET A 500 4.84 17.69 -7.92
C MET A 500 6.16 17.36 -8.63
N ILE A 501 6.77 16.25 -8.24
CA ILE A 501 8.03 15.74 -8.77
C ILE A 501 7.93 14.23 -8.99
N PHE A 502 8.67 13.71 -9.95
CA PHE A 502 8.73 12.28 -10.23
C PHE A 502 10.07 11.85 -10.81
N SER A 503 10.35 10.56 -10.71
CA SER A 503 11.48 9.91 -11.39
C SER A 503 10.98 8.68 -12.13
N ASN A 504 11.02 8.74 -13.47
CA ASN A 504 10.71 7.60 -14.33
C ASN A 504 11.66 6.42 -14.04
N LYS A 505 12.93 6.70 -13.74
CA LYS A 505 13.94 5.69 -13.45
C LYS A 505 13.59 4.78 -12.26
N TYR A 506 12.89 5.33 -11.27
CA TYR A 506 12.48 4.60 -10.07
C TYR A 506 10.98 4.31 -10.02
N ASN A 507 10.20 4.85 -10.96
CA ASN A 507 8.74 4.89 -10.91
C ASN A 507 8.20 5.42 -9.55
N VAL A 508 8.72 6.57 -9.12
CA VAL A 508 8.38 7.21 -7.84
C VAL A 508 7.97 8.65 -8.05
N ALA A 509 6.95 9.10 -7.32
CA ALA A 509 6.49 10.49 -7.35
C ALA A 509 6.21 11.03 -5.95
N GLY A 510 6.13 12.35 -5.84
CA GLY A 510 5.70 13.02 -4.63
C GLY A 510 5.51 14.51 -4.80
N THR A 511 5.07 15.17 -3.75
CA THR A 511 4.83 16.61 -3.73
C THR A 511 5.71 17.27 -2.68
N ILE A 512 6.47 18.27 -3.09
CA ILE A 512 7.26 19.13 -2.19
C ILE A 512 6.35 20.26 -1.72
N ASP A 513 6.19 20.39 -0.41
CA ASP A 513 5.37 21.45 0.19
C ASP A 513 5.82 22.86 -0.24
N CYS A 514 7.12 23.19 -0.13
CA CYS A 514 7.60 24.51 -0.51
C CYS A 514 9.10 24.58 -0.86
N LEU A 515 9.40 25.43 -1.87
CA LEU A 515 10.74 25.79 -2.31
C LEU A 515 10.93 27.31 -2.27
N PHE A 516 12.03 27.73 -1.64
CA PHE A 516 12.53 29.09 -1.71
C PHE A 516 13.90 29.13 -2.38
N LYS A 517 14.13 30.13 -3.23
CA LYS A 517 15.43 30.37 -3.88
C LYS A 517 16.28 31.32 -3.03
N LYS A 518 17.57 31.00 -2.87
CA LYS A 518 18.53 31.92 -2.28
C LYS A 518 18.80 33.09 -3.22
N ASN A 519 18.79 34.31 -2.70
CA ASN A 519 19.12 35.48 -3.51
C ASN A 519 20.51 35.33 -4.15
N ASN A 520 20.62 35.67 -5.44
CA ASN A 520 21.86 35.62 -6.23
C ASN A 520 22.56 34.25 -6.33
N LYS A 521 21.89 33.13 -6.01
CA LYS A 521 22.42 31.77 -6.18
C LYS A 521 21.36 30.87 -6.80
N ASP A 522 21.78 29.98 -7.70
CA ASP A 522 20.90 28.93 -8.22
C ASP A 522 20.83 27.75 -7.24
N GLU A 523 20.40 28.05 -6.02
CA GLU A 523 20.30 27.13 -4.90
C GLU A 523 18.98 27.34 -4.18
N TYR A 524 18.34 26.23 -3.80
CA TYR A 524 17.01 26.22 -3.20
C TYR A 524 17.08 25.76 -1.73
N VAL A 525 16.15 26.25 -0.93
CA VAL A 525 15.83 25.80 0.42
C VAL A 525 14.49 25.08 0.33
N MET A 526 14.48 23.82 0.75
CA MET A 526 13.27 23.00 0.73
C MET A 526 12.68 22.93 2.14
N LEU A 527 11.40 23.28 2.25
CA LEU A 527 10.66 23.32 3.50
C LEU A 527 9.51 22.34 3.44
N ASP A 528 9.23 21.71 4.57
CA ASP A 528 8.17 20.73 4.73
C ASP A 528 7.40 21.08 6.00
N TRP A 529 6.13 21.41 5.84
CA TRP A 529 5.25 21.89 6.89
C TRP A 529 4.77 20.70 7.72
N LYS A 530 4.74 20.86 9.04
CA LYS A 530 4.32 19.79 9.96
C LYS A 530 3.41 20.30 11.05
N ARG A 531 2.13 19.95 10.94
CA ARG A 531 1.19 20.03 12.05
C ARG A 531 1.33 18.81 12.98
N SER A 532 2.19 18.89 14.00
CA SER A 532 2.41 17.76 14.92
C SER A 532 2.68 18.15 16.37
N LYS A 533 1.81 17.70 17.28
CA LYS A 533 2.00 17.81 18.74
C LYS A 533 3.04 16.86 19.34
N LYS A 534 3.65 15.97 18.55
CA LYS A 534 4.57 14.93 19.04
C LYS A 534 5.96 14.97 18.41
N LEU A 535 6.15 15.73 17.33
CA LEU A 535 7.41 15.77 16.60
C LEU A 535 8.51 16.49 17.40
N ILE A 536 8.14 17.37 18.33
CA ILE A 536 9.06 18.13 19.18
C ILE A 536 8.85 17.72 20.65
N ILE A 537 9.96 17.48 21.35
CA ILE A 537 10.01 17.29 22.81
C ILE A 537 11.14 18.19 23.32
N ASP A 538 10.84 19.06 24.28
CA ASP A 538 11.81 19.98 24.89
C ASP A 538 12.62 20.79 23.86
N GLY A 539 11.94 21.25 22.79
CA GLY A 539 12.53 22.03 21.71
C GLY A 539 13.41 21.23 20.73
N ARG A 540 13.46 19.90 20.85
CA ARG A 540 14.26 19.01 19.98
C ARG A 540 13.37 18.00 19.26
N PRO A 541 13.78 17.50 18.08
CA PRO A 541 13.02 16.47 17.37
C PRO A 541 12.94 15.19 18.19
N ARG A 542 11.74 14.63 18.27
CA ARG A 542 11.50 13.30 18.83
C ARG A 542 12.00 12.24 17.85
N ILE A 543 13.21 11.75 18.10
CA ILE A 543 13.86 10.74 17.26
C ILE A 543 13.38 9.30 17.50
N PHE A 544 12.57 9.08 18.55
CA PHE A 544 12.10 7.76 18.98
C PHE A 544 10.58 7.58 18.86
N GLY A 545 10.14 6.36 18.55
CA GLY A 545 8.80 6.00 18.11
C GLY A 545 8.45 4.54 18.44
N PHE A 546 7.80 3.84 17.50
CA PHE A 546 7.27 2.49 17.73
C PHE A 546 8.07 1.42 17.01
N GLY A 547 9.21 1.05 17.60
CA GLY A 547 10.12 0.03 17.06
C GLY A 547 11.13 0.61 16.08
N TYR A 548 11.63 -0.22 15.18
CA TYR A 548 12.68 0.13 14.21
C TYR A 548 12.21 -0.16 12.79
N ALA A 549 12.87 0.48 11.81
CA ALA A 549 12.64 0.18 10.42
C ALA A 549 13.10 -1.26 10.07
N LEU A 550 12.65 -1.76 8.92
CA LEU A 550 12.98 -3.10 8.47
C LEU A 550 14.36 -3.20 7.81
N SER A 551 14.93 -4.40 7.84
CA SER A 551 16.10 -4.82 7.05
C SER A 551 17.31 -3.87 7.22
N GLU A 552 17.90 -3.40 6.12
CA GLU A 552 19.08 -2.52 6.10
C GLU A 552 18.87 -1.14 6.76
N LEU A 553 17.61 -0.76 7.05
CA LEU A 553 17.27 0.47 7.75
C LEU A 553 17.04 0.27 9.25
N SER A 554 17.29 -0.93 9.78
CA SER A 554 17.00 -1.28 11.19
C SER A 554 17.73 -0.44 12.25
N SER A 555 18.73 0.36 11.88
CA SER A 555 19.32 1.37 12.76
C SER A 555 18.41 2.59 12.98
N LEU A 556 17.44 2.83 12.10
CA LEU A 556 16.48 3.91 12.21
C LEU A 556 15.30 3.48 13.07
N ASP A 557 14.98 4.31 14.06
CA ASP A 557 13.75 4.17 14.82
C ASP A 557 12.53 4.51 13.94
N ASN A 558 11.40 3.83 14.18
CA ASN A 558 10.11 4.10 13.57
C ASN A 558 9.44 5.34 14.18
N SER A 559 10.09 6.49 14.00
CA SER A 559 9.63 7.81 14.40
C SER A 559 9.14 8.62 13.19
N SER A 560 8.20 9.53 13.42
CA SER A 560 7.76 10.48 12.38
C SER A 560 8.92 11.31 11.85
N PHE A 561 9.86 11.70 12.73
CA PHE A 561 11.05 12.47 12.36
C PHE A 561 11.89 11.75 11.28
N ASN A 562 12.23 10.48 11.50
CA ASN A 562 13.04 9.73 10.53
C ASN A 562 12.31 9.57 9.20
N LYS A 563 11.00 9.33 9.20
CA LYS A 563 10.19 9.25 7.97
C LYS A 563 10.19 10.57 7.20
N TYR A 564 10.02 11.71 7.87
CA TYR A 564 10.07 13.03 7.22
C TYR A 564 11.47 13.37 6.70
N CYS A 565 12.53 12.97 7.42
CA CYS A 565 13.89 13.15 6.94
C CYS A 565 14.13 12.34 5.66
N LEU A 566 13.69 11.09 5.62
CA LEU A 566 13.79 10.24 4.43
C LEU A 566 12.99 10.80 3.25
N GLN A 567 11.78 11.31 3.51
CA GLN A 567 10.92 11.95 2.50
C GLN A 567 11.66 13.11 1.83
N GLN A 568 12.15 14.06 2.63
CA GLN A 568 12.91 15.21 2.14
C GLN A 568 14.18 14.79 1.39
N ASN A 569 14.90 13.78 1.87
CA ASN A 569 16.11 13.29 1.17
C ASN A 569 15.79 12.61 -0.17
N ILE A 570 14.68 11.89 -0.28
CA ILE A 570 14.24 11.30 -1.56
C ILE A 570 13.79 12.41 -2.52
N TYR A 571 13.03 13.40 -2.05
CA TYR A 571 12.67 14.58 -2.87
C TYR A 571 13.90 15.31 -3.37
N LYS A 572 14.87 15.57 -2.50
CA LYS A 572 16.17 16.16 -2.85
C LYS A 572 16.88 15.34 -3.94
N HIS A 573 16.92 14.01 -3.81
CA HIS A 573 17.52 13.14 -4.83
C HIS A 573 16.85 13.35 -6.19
N ILE A 574 15.52 13.26 -6.24
CA ILE A 574 14.74 13.39 -7.49
C ILE A 574 14.94 14.76 -8.12
N VAL A 575 14.83 15.87 -7.37
CA VAL A 575 14.97 17.22 -7.95
C VAL A 575 16.38 17.54 -8.42
N GLU A 576 17.40 17.00 -7.75
CA GLU A 576 18.79 17.18 -8.18
C GLU A 576 19.14 16.35 -9.41
N THR A 577 18.55 15.16 -9.59
CA THR A 577 18.85 14.28 -10.72
C THR A 577 17.96 14.49 -11.94
N GLU A 578 16.67 14.74 -11.74
CA GLU A 578 15.67 14.80 -12.83
C GLU A 578 15.36 16.25 -13.25
N TYR A 579 15.55 17.22 -12.35
CA TYR A 579 15.18 18.63 -12.58
C TYR A 579 16.37 19.60 -12.54
N SER A 580 17.58 19.11 -12.29
CA SER A 580 18.79 19.93 -12.15
C SER A 580 18.69 21.04 -11.09
N MET A 581 17.87 20.85 -10.06
CA MET A 581 17.64 21.84 -9.00
C MET A 581 18.47 21.53 -7.76
N LYS A 582 19.48 22.35 -7.47
CA LYS A 582 20.36 22.15 -6.31
C LYS A 582 19.69 22.53 -4.98
N ILE A 583 19.52 21.56 -4.08
CA ILE A 583 18.95 21.80 -2.74
C ILE A 583 20.07 22.05 -1.73
N SER A 584 20.14 23.28 -1.23
CA SER A 584 21.19 23.72 -0.30
C SER A 584 20.91 23.40 1.16
N SER A 585 19.64 23.34 1.57
CA SER A 585 19.23 22.94 2.91
C SER A 585 17.78 22.45 2.89
N MET A 586 17.47 21.51 3.77
CA MET A 586 16.15 20.95 3.98
C MET A 586 15.74 21.16 5.43
N LYS A 587 14.51 21.63 5.68
CA LYS A 587 14.01 21.89 7.03
C LYS A 587 12.58 21.39 7.19
N LEU A 588 12.26 20.91 8.39
CA LEU A 588 10.89 20.70 8.83
C LEU A 588 10.46 21.92 9.65
N VAL A 589 9.28 22.46 9.37
CA VAL A 589 8.72 23.60 10.09
C VAL A 589 7.48 23.12 10.84
N VAL A 590 7.59 23.04 12.16
CA VAL A 590 6.54 22.49 13.02
C VAL A 590 5.65 23.60 13.53
N LEU A 591 4.37 23.49 13.20
CA LEU A 591 3.32 24.48 13.46
C LEU A 591 2.17 23.77 14.18
N HIS A 592 2.01 23.97 15.48
CA HIS A 592 0.90 23.36 16.23
C HIS A 592 0.45 24.28 17.36
N GLU A 593 -0.86 24.38 17.55
CA GLU A 593 -1.52 25.16 18.60
C GLU A 593 -1.08 24.81 20.06
N ASN A 594 -0.35 23.72 20.26
CA ASN A 594 0.12 23.29 21.59
C ASN A 594 1.48 23.89 21.95
N TYR A 595 2.17 24.49 20.98
CA TYR A 595 3.43 25.16 21.20
C TYR A 595 3.22 26.67 21.23
N SER A 596 3.96 27.34 22.10
CA SER A 596 3.93 28.80 22.19
C SER A 596 4.64 29.48 21.00
N ASN A 597 5.44 28.74 20.24
CA ASN A 597 6.20 29.24 19.09
C ASN A 597 6.36 28.14 18.03
N TYR A 598 6.73 28.51 16.79
CA TYR A 598 7.12 27.56 15.76
C TYR A 598 8.46 26.88 16.10
N HIS A 599 8.68 25.70 15.54
CA HIS A 599 9.97 25.01 15.65
C HIS A 599 10.52 24.71 14.26
N ILE A 600 11.83 24.92 14.09
CA ILE A 600 12.56 24.55 12.88
C ILE A 600 13.46 23.37 13.22
N VAL A 601 13.39 22.32 12.41
CA VAL A 601 14.26 21.16 12.53
C VAL A 601 15.06 21.01 11.26
N ASP A 602 16.38 21.01 11.38
CA ASP A 602 17.26 20.70 10.26
C ASP A 602 17.16 19.22 9.88
N VAL A 603 17.01 18.96 8.59
CA VAL A 603 16.97 17.59 8.06
C VAL A 603 18.40 17.14 7.73
N PRO A 604 18.90 16.05 8.33
CA PRO A 604 20.22 15.52 8.01
C PRO A 604 20.24 14.91 6.60
N ILE A 605 21.43 14.86 5.99
CA ILE A 605 21.62 14.14 4.71
C ILE A 605 21.66 12.64 4.97
N MET A 606 20.77 11.90 4.32
CA MET A 606 20.56 10.45 4.49
C MET A 606 20.80 9.69 3.18
N LYS A 607 21.92 9.99 2.50
CA LYS A 607 22.21 9.46 1.15
C LYS A 607 22.23 7.93 1.10
N LYS A 608 22.75 7.27 2.13
CA LYS A 608 22.81 5.80 2.21
C LYS A 608 21.41 5.21 2.26
N GLU A 609 20.57 5.75 3.15
CA GLU A 609 19.21 5.28 3.40
C GLU A 609 18.31 5.55 2.20
N THR A 610 18.44 6.72 1.56
CA THR A 610 17.76 7.04 0.30
C THR A 610 18.11 6.03 -0.79
N ASN A 611 19.38 5.67 -0.95
CA ASN A 611 19.79 4.68 -1.94
C ASN A 611 19.25 3.28 -1.62
N ILE A 612 19.20 2.88 -0.35
CA ILE A 612 18.61 1.60 0.06
C ILE A 612 17.14 1.54 -0.35
N ILE A 613 16.37 2.59 -0.05
CA ILE A 613 14.93 2.67 -0.36
C ILE A 613 14.68 2.67 -1.87
N LEU A 614 15.40 3.48 -2.65
CA LEU A 614 15.20 3.54 -4.10
C LEU A 614 15.62 2.23 -4.79
N ASN A 615 16.68 1.57 -4.31
CA ASN A 615 17.13 0.29 -4.85
C ASN A 615 16.21 -0.88 -4.48
N SER A 616 15.39 -0.76 -3.43
CA SER A 616 14.46 -1.84 -3.05
C SER A 616 13.32 -2.03 -4.03
N ILE A 617 13.05 -1.06 -4.90
CA ILE A 617 11.99 -1.14 -5.92
C ILE A 617 12.34 -2.21 -6.97
N LYS A 618 13.63 -2.48 -7.18
CA LYS A 618 14.15 -3.34 -8.24
C LYS A 618 14.41 -4.79 -7.79
N VAL A 619 13.76 -5.21 -6.71
CA VAL A 619 14.04 -6.46 -6.03
C VAL A 619 12.73 -7.14 -5.62
N LYS A 620 12.49 -8.34 -6.14
CA LYS A 620 11.52 -9.33 -5.65
C LYS A 620 12.33 -10.49 -5.06
N ILE A 621 12.12 -10.85 -3.77
CA ILE A 621 12.84 -11.94 -3.06
C ILE A 621 11.91 -12.99 -2.45
#